data_AF-A0A2V8W1V5-F1
#
_entry.id   AF-A0A2V8W1V5-F1
#
_cell.length_a   1.000
_cell.length_b   1.000
_cell.length_c   1.000
_cell.angle_alpha   90.00
_cell.angle_beta   90.00
_cell.angle_gamma   90.00
#
_symmetry.space_group_name_H-M   'P 1'
#
loop_
_entity.id
_entity.type
_entity.pdbx_description
1 polymer ?
#
loop_
_entity_poly.entity_id
_entity_poly.type
_entity_poly.pdbx_seq_one_letter_code
_entity_poly.pdbx_strand_id
1 'polypeptide(L)'
;MQKSIRLIGLILLLGIPARLYADRAHDLAKVASKQKAVTGCNPASLTTQTCHAQFPTGCTDSAHKYDAYLNFLKNQVPGAASPSTAFLGGTDFTSLEGQIPKSLKSSNHAKSAPALANLGEGNIVTVIAFLYFVEDTSKGANGQPSIGETTNCKLQLPGSYDFHIGLGFDPALAQQILKNKPQPVFGQPTEMDKTSVVAEMTPHTRRPKWKFARINSLQGQQVKVVGQVMIDNTHLNTNDDCGFVGAKASCWRSTVWEVHPVTQFYVCNLKNNQVCDKNSPDSAWTALDNVP
;
A
#
# COMPACT_ATOMS: atom_id res chain seq x y z
N MET A 1 -29.70 43.59 -47.91
CA MET A 1 -28.26 43.31 -47.64
C MET A 1 -28.00 43.48 -46.15
N GLN A 2 -28.14 42.41 -45.36
CA GLN A 2 -27.83 42.40 -43.93
C GLN A 2 -26.52 41.64 -43.75
N LYS A 3 -25.48 42.34 -43.28
CA LYS A 3 -24.15 41.76 -43.01
C LYS A 3 -24.17 41.09 -41.65
N SER A 4 -24.08 39.77 -41.62
CA SER A 4 -23.87 38.99 -40.40
C SER A 4 -22.38 39.02 -40.01
N ILE A 5 -22.06 39.64 -38.88
CA ILE A 5 -20.73 39.62 -38.27
C ILE A 5 -20.60 38.29 -37.52
N ARG A 6 -19.66 37.43 -37.95
CA ARG A 6 -19.29 36.22 -37.21
C ARG A 6 -18.27 36.58 -36.13
N LEU A 7 -18.70 36.53 -34.87
CA LEU A 7 -17.81 36.62 -33.71
C LEU A 7 -17.16 35.23 -33.52
N ILE A 8 -15.86 35.12 -33.79
CA ILE A 8 -15.08 33.92 -33.47
C ILE A 8 -14.71 34.01 -31.98
N GLY A 9 -15.39 33.23 -31.15
CA GLY A 9 -15.06 33.08 -29.74
C GLY A 9 -13.77 32.27 -29.59
N LEU A 10 -12.70 32.94 -29.16
CA LEU A 10 -11.44 32.32 -28.76
C LEU A 10 -11.66 31.62 -27.40
N ILE A 11 -11.85 30.30 -27.41
CA ILE A 11 -11.87 29.51 -26.17
C ILE A 11 -10.42 29.43 -25.66
N LEU A 12 -10.07 30.33 -24.73
CA LEU A 12 -8.89 30.13 -23.88
C LEU A 12 -9.18 28.93 -22.96
N LEU A 13 -8.60 27.79 -23.30
CA LEU A 13 -8.37 26.70 -22.35
C LEU A 13 -7.35 27.21 -21.31
N LEU A 14 -7.85 27.91 -20.29
CA LEU A 14 -7.10 28.16 -19.07
C LEU A 14 -6.84 26.79 -18.43
N GLY A 15 -5.66 26.24 -18.69
CA GLY A 15 -5.17 25.05 -18.00
C GLY A 15 -5.29 25.32 -16.51
N ILE A 16 -6.11 24.52 -15.83
CA ILE A 16 -6.23 24.54 -14.37
C ILE A 16 -4.80 24.38 -13.83
N PRO A 17 -4.28 25.36 -13.07
CA PRO A 17 -2.93 25.24 -12.54
C PRO A 17 -2.86 23.97 -11.68
N ALA A 18 -1.78 23.21 -11.82
CA ALA A 18 -1.50 21.99 -11.05
C ALA A 18 -1.53 22.17 -9.51
N ARG A 19 -1.79 23.39 -9.02
CA ARG A 19 -1.99 23.77 -7.61
C ARG A 19 -3.36 23.38 -7.03
N LEU A 20 -4.25 22.76 -7.80
CA LEU A 20 -5.53 22.22 -7.31
C LEU A 20 -5.55 20.70 -7.14
N TYR A 21 -4.41 20.02 -7.23
CA TYR A 21 -4.31 18.72 -6.57
C TYR A 21 -4.36 18.98 -5.07
N ALA A 22 -5.46 18.58 -4.42
CA ALA A 22 -5.56 18.61 -2.98
C ALA A 22 -4.32 17.94 -2.39
N ASP A 23 -3.62 18.67 -1.53
CA ASP A 23 -2.43 18.20 -0.83
C ASP A 23 -2.86 17.20 0.25
N ARG A 24 -3.23 16.00 -0.20
CA ARG A 24 -3.85 14.95 0.61
C ARG A 24 -2.94 14.57 1.76
N ALA A 25 -1.63 14.48 1.52
CA ALA A 25 -0.64 14.25 2.55
C ALA A 25 -0.76 15.23 3.72
N HIS A 26 -0.74 16.53 3.44
CA HIS A 26 -0.87 17.55 4.49
C HIS A 26 -2.27 17.61 5.10
N ASP A 27 -3.32 17.30 4.34
CA ASP A 27 -4.69 17.24 4.87
C ASP A 27 -4.88 16.09 5.87
N LEU A 28 -4.29 14.92 5.60
CA LEU A 28 -4.27 13.81 6.54
C LEU A 28 -3.42 14.14 7.77
N ALA A 29 -2.26 14.77 7.59
CA ALA A 29 -1.41 15.17 8.70
C ALA A 29 -2.09 16.18 9.66
N LYS A 30 -2.93 17.08 9.14
CA LYS A 30 -3.71 18.04 9.97
C LYS A 30 -4.65 17.36 10.96
N VAL A 31 -5.09 16.13 10.69
CA VAL A 31 -5.99 15.38 11.59
C VAL A 31 -5.26 14.36 12.45
N ALA A 32 -3.93 14.25 12.35
CA ALA A 32 -3.15 13.23 13.04
C ALA A 32 -3.31 13.26 14.57
N SER A 33 -3.21 14.45 15.17
CA SER A 33 -3.34 14.62 16.63
C SER A 33 -4.74 14.33 17.19
N LYS A 34 -5.75 14.34 16.31
CA LYS A 34 -7.15 14.05 16.64
C LYS A 34 -7.44 12.55 16.69
N GLN A 35 -6.63 11.73 16.04
CA GLN A 35 -6.82 10.28 16.07
C GLN A 35 -6.52 9.72 17.46
N LYS A 36 -7.38 8.82 17.94
CA LYS A 36 -7.27 8.19 19.25
C LYS A 36 -7.46 6.68 19.12
N ALA A 37 -6.70 5.93 19.91
CA ALA A 37 -6.84 4.49 19.99
C ALA A 37 -8.16 4.18 20.70
N VAL A 38 -8.90 3.21 20.16
CA VAL A 38 -10.14 2.70 20.75
C VAL A 38 -9.85 1.37 21.41
N THR A 39 -10.19 1.25 22.69
CA THR A 39 -9.98 0.03 23.50
C THR A 39 -11.32 -0.50 24.00
N GLY A 40 -11.42 -1.81 24.22
CA GLY A 40 -12.59 -2.46 24.80
C GLY A 40 -13.66 -2.88 23.79
N CYS A 41 -13.36 -2.91 22.49
CA CYS A 41 -14.22 -3.62 21.55
C CYS A 41 -14.10 -5.14 21.76
N ASN A 42 -15.17 -5.84 21.41
CA ASN A 42 -15.20 -7.29 21.34
C ASN A 42 -15.12 -7.72 19.86
N PRO A 43 -13.97 -8.21 19.35
CA PRO A 43 -13.85 -8.66 17.97
C PRO A 43 -14.87 -9.76 17.61
N ALA A 44 -15.27 -10.60 18.56
CA ALA A 44 -16.23 -11.67 18.33
C ALA A 44 -17.65 -11.16 18.02
N SER A 45 -17.97 -9.89 18.34
CA SER A 45 -19.27 -9.28 18.02
C SER A 45 -19.23 -8.37 16.79
N LEU A 46 -18.10 -8.29 16.09
CA LEU A 46 -17.90 -7.41 14.95
C LEU A 46 -17.80 -8.21 13.65
N THR A 47 -18.25 -7.61 12.56
CA THR A 47 -17.89 -8.00 11.19
C THR A 47 -16.81 -7.05 10.66
N THR A 48 -16.17 -7.39 9.54
CA THR A 48 -15.27 -6.47 8.83
C THR A 48 -15.97 -5.13 8.56
N GLN A 49 -17.22 -5.17 8.09
CA GLN A 49 -17.97 -3.95 7.78
C GLN A 49 -18.25 -3.11 9.03
N THR A 50 -18.70 -3.72 10.13
CA THR A 50 -19.00 -2.96 11.35
C THR A 50 -17.73 -2.44 12.02
N CYS A 51 -16.61 -3.16 11.93
CA CYS A 51 -15.31 -2.69 12.40
C CYS A 51 -14.96 -1.34 11.75
N HIS A 52 -14.88 -1.28 10.41
CA HIS A 52 -14.45 -0.06 9.73
C HIS A 52 -15.50 1.07 9.74
N ALA A 53 -16.79 0.72 9.87
CA ALA A 53 -17.84 1.72 10.01
C ALA A 53 -17.84 2.40 11.39
N GLN A 54 -17.55 1.66 12.47
CA GLN A 54 -17.60 2.17 13.84
C GLN A 54 -16.23 2.65 14.36
N PHE A 55 -15.15 2.07 13.85
CA PHE A 55 -13.80 2.27 14.35
C PHE A 55 -12.85 2.65 13.19
N PRO A 56 -12.88 3.91 12.73
CA PRO A 56 -12.04 4.36 11.61
C PRO A 56 -10.53 4.28 11.91
N THR A 57 -10.13 4.26 13.18
CA THR A 57 -8.75 4.03 13.63
C THR A 57 -8.52 2.55 14.01
N GLY A 58 -9.41 1.64 13.66
CA GLY A 58 -9.41 0.28 14.18
C GLY A 58 -9.73 0.22 15.68
N CYS A 59 -9.55 -0.95 16.30
CA CYS A 59 -9.82 -1.13 17.73
C CYS A 59 -9.08 -2.35 18.31
N THR A 60 -8.92 -2.42 19.62
CA THR A 60 -8.42 -3.60 20.35
C THR A 60 -9.24 -3.89 21.61
N ASP A 61 -9.26 -5.15 22.04
CA ASP A 61 -9.77 -5.61 23.34
C ASP A 61 -8.84 -5.22 24.52
N SER A 62 -7.53 -5.21 24.27
CA SER A 62 -6.49 -4.83 25.24
C SER A 62 -6.54 -3.37 25.68
N ALA A 63 -6.10 -3.10 26.91
CA ALA A 63 -5.82 -1.74 27.40
C ALA A 63 -4.55 -1.12 26.76
N HIS A 64 -3.70 -1.93 26.10
CA HIS A 64 -2.52 -1.44 25.41
C HIS A 64 -2.90 -0.65 24.15
N LYS A 65 -2.36 0.56 24.05
CA LYS A 65 -2.64 1.48 22.93
C LYS A 65 -1.76 1.13 21.73
N TYR A 66 -2.41 0.98 20.57
CA TYR A 66 -1.75 0.96 19.27
C TYR A 66 -1.60 2.38 18.72
N ASP A 67 -0.87 2.54 17.61
CA ASP A 67 -0.75 3.82 16.93
C ASP A 67 -2.03 4.12 16.13
N ALA A 68 -2.89 4.97 16.69
CA ALA A 68 -4.18 5.26 16.10
C ALA A 68 -4.12 6.04 14.78
N TYR A 69 -3.07 6.84 14.59
CA TYR A 69 -2.92 7.59 13.34
C TYR A 69 -2.43 6.68 12.22
N LEU A 70 -1.51 5.75 12.51
CA LEU A 70 -1.13 4.71 11.56
C LEU A 70 -2.35 3.91 11.10
N ASN A 71 -3.17 3.40 12.02
CA ASN A 71 -4.39 2.67 11.66
C ASN A 71 -5.39 3.54 10.89
N PHE A 72 -5.51 4.83 11.24
CA PHE A 72 -6.33 5.75 10.46
C PHE A 72 -5.85 5.88 9.01
N LEU A 73 -4.53 5.90 8.78
CA LEU A 73 -3.95 5.91 7.44
C LEU A 73 -4.22 4.60 6.70
N LYS A 74 -4.01 3.44 7.34
CA LYS A 74 -4.30 2.11 6.77
C LYS A 74 -5.78 1.96 6.39
N ASN A 75 -6.69 2.51 7.21
CA ASN A 75 -8.14 2.46 6.99
C ASN A 75 -8.71 3.56 6.07
N GLN A 76 -7.86 4.36 5.42
CA GLN A 76 -8.37 5.31 4.44
C GLN A 76 -9.05 4.59 3.27
N VAL A 77 -10.08 5.18 2.70
CA VAL A 77 -10.73 4.65 1.48
C VAL A 77 -10.63 5.68 0.36
N PRO A 78 -9.41 5.96 -0.16
CA PRO A 78 -9.29 6.87 -1.29
C PRO A 78 -10.05 6.30 -2.49
N GLY A 79 -10.74 7.19 -3.21
CA GLY A 79 -11.52 6.79 -4.37
C GLY A 79 -10.65 6.10 -5.41
N ALA A 80 -11.17 5.09 -6.09
CA ALA A 80 -10.40 4.40 -7.12
C ALA A 80 -9.94 5.33 -8.25
N ALA A 81 -10.63 6.45 -8.49
CA ALA A 81 -10.25 7.47 -9.48
C ALA A 81 -9.33 8.58 -8.91
N SER A 82 -8.87 8.45 -7.66
CA SER A 82 -7.96 9.43 -7.08
C SER A 82 -6.69 9.50 -7.93
N PRO A 83 -6.30 10.69 -8.40
CA PRO A 83 -5.16 10.84 -9.27
C PRO A 83 -3.89 10.47 -8.52
N SER A 84 -3.04 9.68 -9.18
CA SER A 84 -1.69 9.42 -8.70
C SER A 84 -0.86 10.69 -8.81
N THR A 85 -0.16 11.07 -7.75
CA THR A 85 0.70 12.25 -7.68
C THR A 85 2.13 11.96 -8.12
N ALA A 86 2.54 10.68 -8.13
CA ALA A 86 3.90 10.26 -8.45
C ALA A 86 3.97 8.81 -8.92
N PHE A 87 5.01 8.51 -9.70
CA PHE A 87 5.47 7.14 -9.93
C PHE A 87 6.64 6.86 -8.98
N LEU A 88 6.57 5.76 -8.22
CA LEU A 88 7.66 5.32 -7.33
C LEU A 88 8.22 3.99 -7.83
N GLY A 89 9.53 3.92 -7.99
CA GLY A 89 10.32 2.71 -8.19
C GLY A 89 11.24 2.41 -7.00
N GLY A 90 12.03 1.34 -7.08
CA GLY A 90 12.90 0.91 -5.99
C GLY A 90 13.86 2.00 -5.50
N THR A 91 14.45 2.80 -6.40
CA THR A 91 15.33 3.92 -6.02
C THR A 91 14.60 5.03 -5.26
N ASP A 92 13.33 5.26 -5.57
CA ASP A 92 12.53 6.27 -4.86
C ASP A 92 12.24 5.82 -3.43
N PHE A 93 11.90 4.54 -3.23
CA PHE A 93 11.75 3.96 -1.89
C PHE A 93 13.05 4.00 -1.08
N THR A 94 14.20 3.67 -1.69
CA THR A 94 15.50 3.85 -1.02
C THR A 94 15.76 5.31 -0.63
N SER A 95 15.34 6.27 -1.46
CA SER A 95 15.46 7.69 -1.14
C SER A 95 14.54 8.12 0.02
N LEU A 96 13.31 7.61 0.06
CA LEU A 96 12.36 7.84 1.14
C LEU A 96 12.85 7.25 2.47
N GLU A 97 13.42 6.04 2.43
CA GLU A 97 14.02 5.36 3.58
C GLU A 97 15.10 6.21 4.25
N GLY A 98 15.99 6.80 3.45
CA GLY A 98 17.05 7.69 3.94
C GLY A 98 16.55 9.01 4.55
N GLN A 99 15.26 9.35 4.38
CA GLN A 99 14.65 10.60 4.85
C GLN A 99 13.72 10.41 6.05
N ILE A 100 13.61 9.19 6.59
CA ILE A 100 12.77 8.91 7.75
C ILE A 100 13.19 9.79 8.93
N PRO A 101 12.25 10.54 9.56
CA PRO A 101 12.57 11.38 10.69
C PRO A 101 13.18 10.56 11.84
N LYS A 102 14.37 10.96 12.33
CA LYS A 102 15.06 10.29 13.45
C LYS A 102 14.25 10.25 14.75
N SER A 103 13.24 11.11 14.88
CA SER A 103 12.32 11.16 16.02
C SER A 103 11.17 10.15 15.92
N LEU A 104 10.95 9.55 14.75
CA LEU A 104 9.95 8.51 14.55
C LEU A 104 10.34 7.25 15.33
N LYS A 105 9.33 6.63 15.94
CA LYS A 105 9.38 5.39 16.70
C LYS A 105 8.13 4.59 16.34
N SER A 106 8.06 3.34 16.79
CA SER A 106 6.95 2.44 16.47
C SER A 106 5.56 2.84 16.99
N SER A 107 5.45 3.86 17.83
CA SER A 107 4.18 4.21 18.48
C SER A 107 3.88 5.72 18.51
N ASN A 108 4.58 6.52 17.70
CA ASN A 108 4.45 7.98 17.73
C ASN A 108 4.23 8.61 16.35
N HIS A 109 3.68 7.86 15.40
CA HIS A 109 3.48 8.27 14.01
C HIS A 109 2.86 9.67 13.90
N ALA A 110 1.80 9.92 14.68
CA ALA A 110 1.10 11.21 14.69
C ALA A 110 2.00 12.43 15.00
N LYS A 111 3.10 12.26 15.74
CA LYS A 111 4.06 13.34 16.05
C LYS A 111 4.93 13.71 14.86
N SER A 112 5.16 12.76 13.95
CA SER A 112 5.97 12.93 12.75
C SER A 112 5.14 13.23 11.51
N ALA A 113 3.80 13.21 11.61
CA ALA A 113 2.90 13.38 10.46
C ALA A 113 3.19 14.61 9.59
N PRO A 114 3.51 15.82 10.13
CA PRO A 114 3.88 16.94 9.27
C PRO A 114 5.19 16.71 8.49
N ALA A 115 6.18 16.03 9.09
CA ALA A 115 7.43 15.72 8.41
C ALA A 115 7.24 14.64 7.34
N LEU A 116 6.45 13.60 7.65
CA LEU A 116 6.12 12.53 6.71
C LEU A 116 5.24 13.03 5.54
N ALA A 117 4.34 13.99 5.79
CA ALA A 117 3.56 14.63 4.74
C ALA A 117 4.43 15.38 3.72
N ASN A 118 5.54 16.00 4.15
CA ASN A 118 6.52 16.60 3.24
C ASN A 118 7.22 15.56 2.35
N LEU A 119 7.26 14.29 2.77
CA LEU A 119 7.75 13.16 1.99
C LEU A 119 6.65 12.49 1.15
N GLY A 120 5.43 13.02 1.20
CA GLY A 120 4.29 12.54 0.41
C GLY A 120 3.47 11.43 1.07
N GLU A 121 3.70 11.11 2.35
CA GLU A 121 2.85 10.15 3.07
C GLU A 121 1.38 10.58 3.01
N GLY A 122 0.51 9.64 2.64
CA GLY A 122 -0.89 9.93 2.43
C GLY A 122 -1.21 10.38 1.00
N ASN A 123 -0.26 10.53 0.09
CA ASN A 123 -0.57 10.73 -1.32
C ASN A 123 -0.81 9.40 -2.05
N ILE A 124 -1.55 9.46 -3.15
CA ILE A 124 -1.76 8.29 -4.02
C ILE A 124 -0.59 8.22 -5.01
N VAL A 125 0.03 7.06 -5.11
CA VAL A 125 1.18 6.81 -5.98
C VAL A 125 0.91 5.63 -6.90
N THR A 126 1.68 5.56 -7.99
CA THR A 126 1.73 4.41 -8.90
C THR A 126 3.07 3.71 -8.76
N VAL A 127 3.06 2.42 -8.51
CA VAL A 127 4.27 1.57 -8.48
C VAL A 127 4.18 0.56 -9.61
N ILE A 128 5.21 0.53 -10.46
CA ILE A 128 5.39 -0.53 -11.46
C ILE A 128 6.55 -1.40 -10.99
N ALA A 129 6.26 -2.67 -10.74
CA ALA A 129 7.18 -3.62 -10.12
C ALA A 129 6.87 -5.05 -10.58
N PHE A 130 7.69 -6.01 -10.17
CA PHE A 130 7.38 -7.43 -10.26
C PHE A 130 6.73 -7.89 -8.95
N LEU A 131 5.71 -8.74 -9.07
CA LEU A 131 5.06 -9.35 -7.91
C LEU A 131 5.94 -10.47 -7.35
N TYR A 132 6.64 -10.25 -6.23
CA TYR A 132 7.52 -11.26 -5.64
C TYR A 132 6.76 -12.28 -4.83
N PHE A 133 5.85 -11.83 -3.96
CA PHE A 133 4.98 -12.73 -3.20
C PHE A 133 3.61 -12.13 -2.90
N VAL A 134 2.72 -13.01 -2.44
CA VAL A 134 1.49 -12.65 -1.77
C VAL A 134 1.42 -13.51 -0.52
N GLU A 135 1.15 -12.91 0.62
CA GLU A 135 0.91 -13.59 1.88
C GLU A 135 -0.55 -13.38 2.31
N ASP A 136 -1.24 -14.47 2.63
CA ASP A 136 -2.52 -14.45 3.32
C ASP A 136 -2.24 -14.46 4.82
N THR A 137 -2.26 -13.27 5.43
CA THR A 137 -1.90 -13.12 6.84
C THR A 137 -2.84 -13.84 7.79
N SER A 138 -3.98 -14.39 7.32
CA SER A 138 -4.86 -15.24 8.14
C SER A 138 -4.23 -16.59 8.52
N LYS A 139 -3.20 -17.06 7.80
CA LYS A 139 -2.61 -18.39 8.00
C LYS A 139 -1.78 -18.52 9.27
N GLY A 140 -1.40 -17.39 9.87
CA GLY A 140 -0.58 -17.37 11.08
C GLY A 140 0.82 -17.93 10.82
N ALA A 141 1.59 -18.13 11.89
CA ALA A 141 2.97 -18.58 11.83
C ALA A 141 3.26 -19.61 12.91
N ASN A 142 4.14 -20.58 12.60
CA ASN A 142 4.63 -21.58 13.56
C ASN A 142 3.51 -22.34 14.31
N GLY A 143 2.43 -22.67 13.60
CA GLY A 143 1.28 -23.37 14.19
C GLY A 143 0.40 -22.51 15.11
N GLN A 144 0.68 -21.21 15.22
CA GLN A 144 -0.17 -20.27 15.94
C GLN A 144 -1.19 -19.63 14.99
N PRO A 145 -2.45 -19.46 15.42
CA PRO A 145 -3.43 -18.75 14.63
C PRO A 145 -3.01 -17.29 14.46
N SER A 146 -3.32 -16.70 13.30
CA SER A 146 -3.07 -15.29 13.10
C SER A 146 -4.00 -14.43 13.94
N ILE A 147 -3.44 -13.39 14.57
CA ILE A 147 -4.21 -12.34 15.19
C ILE A 147 -4.31 -11.20 14.17
N GLY A 148 -5.53 -10.82 13.79
CA GLY A 148 -5.73 -9.72 12.86
C GLY A 148 -5.07 -8.43 13.36
N GLU A 149 -4.76 -7.53 12.43
CA GLU A 149 -4.22 -6.23 12.78
C GLU A 149 -5.22 -5.38 13.57
N THR A 150 -4.72 -4.45 14.39
CA THR A 150 -5.60 -3.50 15.10
C THR A 150 -6.38 -2.61 14.14
N THR A 151 -5.85 -2.35 12.93
CA THR A 151 -6.55 -1.60 11.88
C THR A 151 -7.83 -2.33 11.43
N ASN A 152 -7.83 -3.67 11.49
CA ASN A 152 -8.94 -4.57 11.24
C ASN A 152 -9.61 -5.07 12.53
N CYS A 153 -9.53 -4.30 13.62
CA CYS A 153 -10.10 -4.61 14.94
C CYS A 153 -9.68 -5.96 15.54
N LYS A 154 -8.50 -6.49 15.16
CA LYS A 154 -8.04 -7.85 15.50
C LYS A 154 -9.01 -8.97 15.13
N LEU A 155 -9.85 -8.74 14.12
CA LEU A 155 -10.79 -9.74 13.63
C LEU A 155 -10.05 -10.98 13.14
N GLN A 156 -10.58 -12.15 13.50
CA GLN A 156 -10.09 -13.46 13.03
C GLN A 156 -11.10 -14.15 12.09
N LEU A 157 -11.87 -13.34 11.36
CA LEU A 157 -12.89 -13.83 10.44
C LEU A 157 -12.27 -14.12 9.07
N PRO A 158 -12.84 -15.05 8.28
CA PRO A 158 -12.45 -15.21 6.89
C PRO A 158 -12.55 -13.87 6.13
N GLY A 159 -11.46 -13.46 5.49
CA GLY A 159 -11.42 -12.21 4.72
C GLY A 159 -11.32 -10.92 5.54
N SER A 160 -11.10 -10.98 6.86
CA SER A 160 -10.79 -9.79 7.70
C SER A 160 -9.31 -9.46 7.79
N TYR A 161 -8.46 -10.18 7.06
CA TYR A 161 -7.02 -10.03 7.04
C TYR A 161 -6.53 -9.35 5.77
N ASP A 162 -5.48 -8.55 5.88
CA ASP A 162 -4.81 -7.93 4.75
C ASP A 162 -4.08 -9.00 3.93
N PHE A 163 -3.95 -8.76 2.63
CA PHE A 163 -2.95 -9.47 1.84
C PHE A 163 -1.69 -8.62 1.78
N HIS A 164 -0.58 -9.15 2.28
CA HIS A 164 0.72 -8.53 2.10
C HIS A 164 1.28 -8.93 0.74
N ILE A 165 1.76 -7.95 -0.01
CA ILE A 165 2.22 -8.11 -1.37
C ILE A 165 3.66 -7.59 -1.43
N GLY A 166 4.61 -8.47 -1.76
CA GLY A 166 5.99 -8.08 -2.01
C GLY A 166 6.15 -7.53 -3.43
N LEU A 167 6.52 -6.26 -3.56
CA LEU A 167 6.83 -5.61 -4.83
C LEU A 167 8.35 -5.51 -4.98
N GLY A 168 8.87 -6.13 -6.04
CA GLY A 168 10.30 -6.18 -6.32
C GLY A 168 10.69 -5.52 -7.63
N PHE A 169 11.95 -5.11 -7.73
CA PHE A 169 12.45 -4.31 -8.85
C PHE A 169 13.58 -4.99 -9.65
N ASP A 170 14.03 -6.18 -9.24
CA ASP A 170 14.98 -7.01 -10.01
C ASP A 170 14.22 -7.98 -10.94
N PRO A 171 14.32 -7.81 -12.28
CA PRO A 171 13.71 -8.71 -13.25
C PRO A 171 14.32 -10.12 -13.25
N ALA A 172 15.60 -10.30 -12.89
CA ALA A 172 16.23 -11.61 -12.88
C ALA A 172 15.65 -12.48 -11.75
N LEU A 173 15.52 -11.92 -10.55
CA LEU A 173 14.82 -12.55 -9.44
C LEU A 173 13.34 -12.81 -9.77
N ALA A 174 12.65 -11.86 -10.41
CA ALA A 174 11.27 -12.05 -10.86
C ALA A 174 11.10 -13.27 -11.78
N GLN A 175 12.04 -13.50 -12.71
CA GLN A 175 12.02 -14.66 -13.59
C GLN A 175 12.23 -15.98 -12.82
N GLN A 176 13.02 -15.98 -11.74
CA GLN A 176 13.17 -17.16 -10.88
C GLN A 176 11.87 -17.43 -10.11
N ILE A 177 11.25 -16.38 -9.56
CA ILE A 177 9.96 -16.46 -8.85
C ILE A 177 8.86 -16.94 -9.79
N LEU A 178 8.82 -16.47 -11.04
CA LEU A 178 7.83 -16.89 -12.02
C LEU A 178 7.89 -18.40 -12.27
N LYS A 179 9.10 -18.99 -12.28
CA LYS A 179 9.32 -20.42 -12.49
C LYS A 179 8.99 -21.26 -11.26
N ASN A 180 9.42 -20.80 -10.08
CA ASN A 180 9.42 -21.61 -8.87
C ASN A 180 8.21 -21.35 -7.94
N LYS A 181 7.54 -20.20 -8.12
CA LYS A 181 6.41 -19.73 -7.29
C LYS A 181 6.64 -19.91 -5.78
N PRO A 182 7.81 -19.47 -5.25
CA PRO A 182 8.11 -19.63 -3.83
C PRO A 182 7.07 -18.91 -2.97
N GLN A 183 6.88 -19.40 -1.75
CA GLN A 183 6.06 -18.74 -0.74
C GLN A 183 6.97 -18.24 0.38
N PRO A 184 6.71 -17.05 0.95
CA PRO A 184 7.40 -16.59 2.14
C PRO A 184 7.31 -17.63 3.26
N VAL A 185 8.42 -17.82 3.97
CA VAL A 185 8.48 -18.70 5.14
C VAL A 185 8.78 -17.86 6.35
N PHE A 186 7.86 -17.86 7.32
CA PHE A 186 8.02 -17.08 8.55
C PHE A 186 9.34 -17.41 9.26
N GLY A 187 10.08 -16.37 9.62
CA GLY A 187 11.38 -16.50 10.29
C GLY A 187 12.53 -16.98 9.40
N GLN A 188 12.29 -17.21 8.10
CA GLN A 188 13.30 -17.60 7.12
C GLN A 188 13.24 -16.70 5.88
N PRO A 189 13.47 -15.38 6.03
CA PRO A 189 13.39 -14.45 4.91
C PRO A 189 14.46 -14.76 3.87
N THR A 190 14.01 -14.88 2.63
CA THR A 190 14.82 -15.07 1.43
C THR A 190 15.11 -13.73 0.76
N GLU A 191 15.85 -13.76 -0.35
CA GLU A 191 16.15 -12.54 -1.11
C GLU A 191 14.89 -11.82 -1.59
N MET A 192 13.84 -12.56 -1.95
CA MET A 192 12.58 -11.96 -2.42
C MET A 192 11.86 -11.19 -1.31
N ASP A 193 12.00 -11.62 -0.05
CA ASP A 193 11.43 -10.92 1.10
C ASP A 193 12.24 -9.64 1.31
N LYS A 194 13.55 -9.80 1.52
CA LYS A 194 14.51 -8.75 1.89
C LYS A 194 14.60 -7.59 0.91
N THR A 195 14.32 -7.82 -0.37
CA THR A 195 14.41 -6.82 -1.44
C THR A 195 13.05 -6.26 -1.87
N SER A 196 11.96 -6.66 -1.19
CA SER A 196 10.62 -6.21 -1.52
C SER A 196 10.19 -4.98 -0.74
N VAL A 197 9.47 -4.10 -1.44
CA VAL A 197 8.61 -3.07 -0.85
C VAL A 197 7.24 -3.70 -0.62
N VAL A 198 6.65 -3.51 0.56
CA VAL A 198 5.34 -4.07 0.89
C VAL A 198 4.23 -3.20 0.30
N ALA A 199 3.20 -3.83 -0.26
CA ALA A 199 1.91 -3.24 -0.54
C ALA A 199 0.82 -4.08 0.13
N GLU A 200 -0.26 -3.45 0.57
CA GLU A 200 -1.30 -4.15 1.33
C GLU A 200 -2.69 -3.94 0.70
N MET A 201 -3.38 -5.06 0.47
CA MET A 201 -4.78 -5.05 0.07
C MET A 201 -5.69 -5.32 1.27
N THR A 202 -6.35 -4.26 1.72
CA THR A 202 -7.17 -4.26 2.93
C THR A 202 -8.56 -4.86 2.71
N PRO A 203 -9.12 -5.63 3.66
CA PRO A 203 -10.44 -6.24 3.58
C PRO A 203 -11.57 -5.37 3.03
N HIS A 204 -11.68 -4.14 3.52
CA HIS A 204 -12.80 -3.25 3.21
C HIS A 204 -12.63 -2.47 1.90
N THR A 205 -11.44 -2.51 1.29
CA THR A 205 -11.16 -1.91 -0.04
C THR A 205 -11.04 -2.97 -1.14
N ARG A 206 -10.83 -4.25 -0.79
CA ARG A 206 -10.74 -5.36 -1.75
C ARG A 206 -12.03 -5.57 -2.52
N ARG A 207 -11.91 -5.58 -3.85
CA ARG A 207 -13.01 -5.91 -4.76
C ARG A 207 -13.34 -7.40 -4.71
N PRO A 208 -14.56 -7.83 -5.05
CA PRO A 208 -14.98 -9.23 -4.94
C PRO A 208 -14.06 -10.23 -5.65
N LYS A 209 -13.45 -9.85 -6.77
CA LYS A 209 -12.54 -10.69 -7.57
C LYS A 209 -11.10 -10.72 -7.06
N TRP A 210 -10.72 -9.82 -6.14
CA TRP A 210 -9.38 -9.73 -5.56
C TRP A 210 -9.21 -10.79 -4.47
N LYS A 211 -9.07 -12.04 -4.91
CA LYS A 211 -8.85 -13.21 -4.05
C LYS A 211 -7.37 -13.54 -3.97
N PHE A 212 -6.93 -14.07 -2.83
CA PHE A 212 -5.54 -14.50 -2.62
C PHE A 212 -5.02 -15.35 -3.79
N ALA A 213 -5.73 -16.42 -4.14
CA ALA A 213 -5.31 -17.34 -5.20
C ALA A 213 -5.11 -16.64 -6.56
N ARG A 214 -5.96 -15.66 -6.92
CA ARG A 214 -5.84 -14.91 -8.17
C ARG A 214 -4.59 -14.01 -8.18
N ILE A 215 -4.29 -13.36 -7.06
CA ILE A 215 -3.10 -12.49 -6.99
C ILE A 215 -1.85 -13.38 -6.92
N ASN A 216 -1.87 -14.43 -6.11
CA ASN A 216 -0.76 -15.35 -5.96
C ASN A 216 -0.38 -16.06 -7.27
N SER A 217 -1.34 -16.37 -8.15
CA SER A 217 -1.02 -16.93 -9.47
C SER A 217 -0.18 -15.99 -10.35
N LEU A 218 -0.16 -14.69 -10.05
CA LEU A 218 0.58 -13.67 -10.78
C LEU A 218 2.04 -13.50 -10.32
N GLN A 219 2.50 -14.26 -9.32
CA GLN A 219 3.90 -14.17 -8.84
C GLN A 219 4.92 -14.21 -10.00
N GLY A 220 5.92 -13.35 -9.93
CA GLY A 220 6.96 -13.12 -10.94
C GLY A 220 6.51 -12.29 -12.15
N GLN A 221 5.21 -12.00 -12.31
CA GLN A 221 4.73 -11.12 -13.38
C GLN A 221 4.90 -9.65 -13.01
N GLN A 222 4.98 -8.79 -14.03
CA GLN A 222 5.02 -7.35 -13.83
C GLN A 222 3.61 -6.80 -13.57
N VAL A 223 3.51 -5.94 -12.57
CA VAL A 223 2.27 -5.36 -12.09
C VAL A 223 2.38 -3.84 -11.98
N LYS A 224 1.23 -3.17 -12.06
CA LYS A 224 1.06 -1.75 -11.73
C LYS A 224 0.10 -1.67 -10.55
N VAL A 225 0.58 -1.17 -9.43
CA VAL A 225 -0.17 -0.98 -8.19
C VAL A 225 -0.40 0.50 -7.99
N VAL A 226 -1.65 0.88 -7.72
CA VAL A 226 -2.01 2.26 -7.32
C VAL A 226 -2.57 2.20 -5.92
N GLY A 227 -2.07 3.07 -5.05
CA GLY A 227 -2.49 3.12 -3.65
C GLY A 227 -1.85 4.28 -2.91
N GLN A 228 -2.13 4.38 -1.62
CA GLN A 228 -1.56 5.41 -0.76
C GLN A 228 -0.15 5.00 -0.31
N VAL A 229 0.84 5.89 -0.46
CA VAL A 229 2.16 5.70 0.14
C VAL A 229 2.14 6.10 1.62
N MET A 230 2.71 5.29 2.50
CA MET A 230 2.82 5.59 3.93
C MET A 230 3.95 4.80 4.59
N ILE A 231 4.38 5.18 5.79
CA ILE A 231 5.30 4.39 6.60
C ILE A 231 4.55 3.47 7.57
N ASP A 232 4.84 2.17 7.56
CA ASP A 232 4.46 1.32 8.68
C ASP A 232 5.53 1.37 9.76
N ASN A 233 5.44 2.40 10.61
CA ASN A 233 6.42 2.63 11.66
C ASN A 233 6.43 1.52 12.72
N THR A 234 5.44 0.61 12.78
CA THR A 234 5.54 -0.56 13.68
C THR A 234 6.73 -1.46 13.33
N HIS A 235 7.10 -1.47 12.05
CA HIS A 235 8.24 -2.20 11.51
C HIS A 235 9.55 -1.41 11.51
N LEU A 236 9.59 -0.24 12.18
CA LEU A 236 10.78 0.61 12.29
C LEU A 236 11.84 0.00 13.24
N ASN A 237 12.42 -1.13 12.85
CA ASN A 237 13.44 -1.86 13.59
C ASN A 237 14.31 -2.73 12.66
N THR A 238 15.53 -3.06 13.10
CA THR A 238 16.51 -3.83 12.31
C THR A 238 16.19 -5.32 12.15
N ASN A 239 15.13 -5.84 12.81
CA ASN A 239 14.68 -7.21 12.57
C ASN A 239 13.67 -7.31 11.43
N ASP A 240 13.07 -6.19 11.00
CA ASP A 240 12.09 -6.16 9.91
C ASP A 240 12.70 -5.50 8.68
N ASP A 241 13.28 -4.31 8.84
CA ASP A 241 13.79 -3.49 7.75
C ASP A 241 15.26 -3.80 7.41
N CYS A 242 15.49 -4.29 6.19
CA CYS A 242 16.81 -4.61 5.64
C CYS A 242 17.58 -3.38 5.12
N GLY A 243 16.91 -2.25 4.93
CA GLY A 243 17.52 -0.98 4.52
C GLY A 243 18.30 -0.29 5.65
N PHE A 244 18.08 -0.70 6.91
CA PHE A 244 18.79 -0.12 8.05
C PHE A 244 20.23 -0.59 8.20
N VAL A 245 21.07 0.35 8.66
CA VAL A 245 22.42 0.04 9.14
C VAL A 245 22.31 -0.93 10.31
N GLY A 246 22.97 -2.09 10.19
CA GLY A 246 22.92 -3.15 11.20
C GLY A 246 21.64 -4.00 11.14
N ALA A 247 20.93 -4.01 10.01
CA ALA A 247 19.87 -4.97 9.73
C ALA A 247 20.33 -6.40 10.05
N LYS A 248 19.47 -7.15 10.75
CA LYS A 248 19.78 -8.53 11.13
C LYS A 248 19.46 -9.47 9.99
N ALA A 249 20.03 -10.68 10.05
CA ALA A 249 19.72 -11.73 9.09
C ALA A 249 18.22 -12.07 8.98
N SER A 250 17.44 -11.76 10.03
CA SER A 250 15.99 -11.94 10.12
C SER A 250 15.16 -10.82 9.50
N CYS A 251 15.77 -9.72 9.04
CA CYS A 251 15.06 -8.69 8.28
C CYS A 251 14.40 -9.29 7.04
N TRP A 252 13.26 -8.74 6.63
CA TRP A 252 12.39 -9.37 5.64
C TRP A 252 11.70 -8.41 4.68
N ARG A 253 11.96 -7.11 4.77
CA ARG A 253 11.49 -6.09 3.81
C ARG A 253 12.60 -5.08 3.53
N SER A 254 12.60 -4.45 2.36
CA SER A 254 13.67 -3.52 1.99
C SER A 254 13.54 -2.12 2.60
N THR A 255 12.34 -1.79 3.09
CA THR A 255 11.96 -0.48 3.64
C THR A 255 10.68 -0.63 4.47
N VAL A 256 10.48 0.25 5.44
CA VAL A 256 9.22 0.44 6.17
C VAL A 256 8.17 1.26 5.40
N TRP A 257 8.55 1.89 4.29
CA TRP A 257 7.59 2.52 3.40
C TRP A 257 6.79 1.46 2.65
N GLU A 258 5.48 1.65 2.57
CA GLU A 258 4.55 0.73 1.94
C GLU A 258 3.50 1.45 1.09
N VAL A 259 2.81 0.68 0.25
CA VAL A 259 1.60 1.12 -0.44
C VAL A 259 0.38 0.52 0.24
N HIS A 260 -0.28 1.29 1.12
CA HIS A 260 -1.46 0.88 1.87
C HIS A 260 -2.47 2.05 1.99
N PRO A 261 -3.74 1.86 1.59
CA PRO A 261 -4.28 0.68 0.93
C PRO A 261 -4.05 0.72 -0.58
N VAL A 262 -3.96 -0.47 -1.19
CA VAL A 262 -4.05 -0.63 -2.65
C VAL A 262 -5.48 -0.37 -3.13
N THR A 263 -5.65 0.55 -4.09
CA THR A 263 -6.94 0.92 -4.68
C THR A 263 -7.11 0.45 -6.12
N GLN A 264 -6.00 0.22 -6.84
CA GLN A 264 -6.00 -0.41 -8.15
C GLN A 264 -4.83 -1.38 -8.31
N PHE A 265 -5.06 -2.46 -9.05
CA PHE A 265 -4.05 -3.46 -9.36
C PHE A 265 -4.19 -3.89 -10.81
N TYR A 266 -3.10 -3.85 -11.56
CA TYR A 266 -3.05 -4.24 -12.96
C TYR A 266 -1.88 -5.19 -13.20
N VAL A 267 -2.01 -5.99 -14.24
CA VAL A 267 -0.97 -6.91 -14.73
C VAL A 267 -0.56 -6.45 -16.12
N CYS A 268 0.74 -6.40 -16.38
CA CYS A 268 1.26 -6.14 -17.71
C CYS A 268 0.84 -7.29 -18.65
N ASN A 269 0.23 -6.97 -19.79
CA ASN A 269 -0.27 -7.97 -20.75
C ASN A 269 0.56 -8.02 -22.06
N LEU A 270 1.68 -7.30 -22.10
CA LEU A 270 2.61 -7.36 -23.22
C LEU A 270 3.23 -8.76 -23.34
N LYS A 271 3.51 -9.18 -24.57
CA LYS A 271 4.01 -10.53 -24.90
C LYS A 271 5.49 -10.49 -25.27
N ASN A 272 6.08 -11.65 -25.51
CA ASN A 272 7.43 -11.80 -26.05
C ASN A 272 8.52 -11.09 -25.21
N ASN A 273 8.43 -11.22 -23.87
CA ASN A 273 9.34 -10.62 -22.90
C ASN A 273 9.39 -9.07 -22.93
N GLN A 274 8.40 -8.42 -23.53
CA GLN A 274 8.22 -6.98 -23.39
C GLN A 274 7.78 -6.64 -21.96
N VAL A 275 8.31 -5.54 -21.43
CA VAL A 275 7.95 -5.01 -20.12
C VAL A 275 7.13 -3.74 -20.28
N CYS A 276 6.16 -3.56 -19.41
CA CYS A 276 5.44 -2.32 -19.26
C CYS A 276 6.26 -1.32 -18.44
N ASP A 277 6.05 -0.04 -18.70
CA ASP A 277 6.69 1.08 -18.01
C ASP A 277 5.69 2.22 -17.80
N LYS A 278 6.16 3.36 -17.28
CA LYS A 278 5.33 4.54 -17.03
C LYS A 278 4.73 5.18 -18.29
N ASN A 279 5.29 4.88 -19.46
CA ASN A 279 4.85 5.43 -20.75
C ASN A 279 3.96 4.44 -21.53
N SER A 280 3.81 3.21 -21.02
CA SER A 280 3.01 2.18 -21.66
C SER A 280 1.53 2.57 -21.66
N PRO A 281 0.82 2.40 -22.80
CA PRO A 281 -0.58 2.79 -22.91
C PRO A 281 -1.47 1.96 -21.99
N ASP A 282 -2.67 2.45 -21.66
CA ASP A 282 -3.61 1.72 -20.82
C ASP A 282 -3.97 0.32 -21.37
N SER A 283 -3.91 0.12 -22.68
CA SER A 283 -4.13 -1.17 -23.33
C SER A 283 -3.05 -2.22 -22.99
N ALA A 284 -1.87 -1.80 -22.53
CA ALA A 284 -0.80 -2.69 -22.05
C ALA A 284 -1.07 -3.26 -20.64
N TRP A 285 -2.13 -2.78 -19.98
CA TRP A 285 -2.46 -3.12 -18.60
C TRP A 285 -3.82 -3.79 -18.51
N THR A 286 -3.87 -4.98 -17.92
CA THR A 286 -5.13 -5.66 -17.61
C THR A 286 -5.44 -5.47 -16.13
N ALA A 287 -6.57 -4.84 -15.81
CA ALA A 287 -7.02 -4.72 -14.42
C ALA A 287 -7.20 -6.11 -13.80
N LEU A 288 -6.87 -6.27 -12.51
CA LEU A 288 -6.97 -7.54 -11.79
C LEU A 288 -8.37 -8.17 -11.88
N ASP A 289 -9.41 -7.34 -11.93
CA ASP A 289 -10.81 -7.78 -12.11
C ASP A 289 -11.07 -8.49 -13.45
N ASN A 290 -10.21 -8.25 -14.43
CA ASN A 290 -10.32 -8.72 -15.82
C ASN A 290 -9.20 -9.69 -16.21
N VAL A 291 -8.30 -10.03 -15.27
CA VAL A 291 -7.33 -11.12 -15.48
C VAL A 291 -8.12 -12.43 -15.57
N PRO A 292 -7.94 -13.23 -16.66
CA PRO A 292 -8.61 -14.50 -16.87
C PRO A 292 -8.52 -15.45 -15.66
#